data_AF-K2F6Y7-F1
#
_entry.id   AF-K2F6Y7-F1
#
_cell.length_a   1.000
_cell.length_b   1.000
_cell.length_c   1.000
_cell.angle_alpha   90.00
_cell.angle_beta   90.00
_cell.angle_gamma   90.00
#
_symmetry.space_group_name_H-M   'P 1'
#
loop_
_entity.id
_entity.type
_entity.pdbx_description
1 polymer ?
#
loop_
_entity_poly.entity_id
_entity_poly.type
_entity_poly.pdbx_seq_one_letter_code
_entity_poly.pdbx_strand_id
1 'polypeptide(L)'
;MVLERGRRYEVEPGTPQFKIMEFENYRVRIEDAVAEPAERAARGLPIHELIMDASNKARGELLWRIGLPVSALILAMLAIPLSYVNPRAGRSANMLIAILIYAIYSNLLSAAQSWVAQGKLSFWIGVWAVHAMMLLPLVFLFYRRIAIAMPWQRRRA
;
A
#
# COMPACT_ATOMS: atom_id res chain seq x y z
N MET A 1 -31.50 2.66 6.86
CA MET A 1 -32.30 1.43 7.00
C MET A 1 -33.69 1.78 7.49
N VAL A 2 -34.70 0.96 7.19
CA VAL A 2 -36.09 1.12 7.70
C VAL A 2 -36.39 -0.04 8.64
N LEU A 3 -36.87 0.27 9.84
CA LEU A 3 -37.30 -0.70 10.84
C LEU A 3 -38.82 -0.61 10.94
N GLU A 4 -39.50 -1.75 10.84
CA GLU A 4 -40.95 -1.85 10.92
C GLU A 4 -41.37 -2.49 12.25
N ARG A 5 -42.42 -1.95 12.87
CA ARG A 5 -43.06 -2.47 14.10
C ARG A 5 -42.06 -2.81 15.21
N GLY A 6 -41.25 -1.83 15.59
CA GLY A 6 -40.19 -1.99 16.57
C GLY A 6 -40.38 -1.14 17.83
N ARG A 7 -39.51 -1.39 18.82
CA ARG A 7 -39.43 -0.62 20.07
C ARG A 7 -38.03 -0.04 20.22
N ARG A 8 -37.94 1.25 20.50
CA ARG A 8 -36.69 1.94 20.86
C ARG A 8 -36.66 2.11 22.37
N TYR A 9 -35.62 1.59 23.00
CA TYR A 9 -35.32 1.80 24.41
C TYR A 9 -34.24 2.86 24.52
N GLU A 10 -34.54 3.94 25.24
CA GLU A 10 -33.58 5.01 25.53
C GLU A 10 -33.42 5.04 27.05
N VAL A 11 -32.20 4.78 27.50
CA VAL A 11 -31.86 4.68 28.93
C VAL A 11 -30.81 5.74 29.20
N GLU A 12 -31.04 6.56 30.22
CA GLU A 12 -30.04 7.51 30.69
C GLU A 12 -29.07 6.79 31.64
N PRO A 13 -27.77 6.69 31.31
CA PRO A 13 -26.84 5.93 32.14
C PRO A 13 -26.75 6.50 33.56
N GLY A 14 -26.99 5.66 34.57
CA GLY A 14 -26.88 6.04 35.99
C GLY A 14 -28.17 6.54 36.63
N THR A 15 -29.29 6.61 35.90
CA THR A 15 -30.61 6.90 36.48
C THR A 15 -31.57 5.71 36.21
N PRO A 16 -32.61 5.51 37.04
CA PRO A 16 -33.64 4.51 36.77
C PRO A 16 -34.63 4.95 35.67
N GLN A 17 -34.37 6.06 34.99
CA GLN A 17 -35.26 6.62 33.98
C GLN A 17 -35.04 5.90 32.64
N PHE A 18 -36.13 5.38 32.07
CA PHE A 18 -36.12 4.77 30.75
C PHE A 18 -37.31 5.28 29.94
N LYS A 19 -37.08 5.48 28.64
CA LYS A 19 -38.10 5.87 27.67
C LYS A 19 -38.26 4.75 26.65
N ILE A 20 -39.48 4.25 26.51
CA ILE A 20 -39.85 3.26 25.50
C ILE A 20 -40.66 3.97 24.44
N MET A 21 -40.19 3.92 23.19
CA MET A 21 -40.96 4.41 22.04
C MET A 21 -41.32 3.24 21.13
N GLU A 22 -42.62 3.01 20.95
CA GLU A 22 -43.15 2.10 19.94
C GLU A 22 -43.30 2.83 18.61
N PHE A 23 -42.83 2.22 17.54
CA PHE A 23 -42.89 2.80 16.20
C PHE A 23 -43.39 1.78 15.20
N GLU A 24 -44.28 2.22 14.31
CA GLU A 24 -44.72 1.41 13.16
C GLU A 24 -43.67 1.45 12.04
N ASN A 25 -43.10 2.63 11.77
CA ASN A 25 -42.06 2.84 10.77
C ASN A 25 -40.99 3.79 11.34
N TYR A 26 -39.79 3.28 11.59
CA TYR A 26 -38.66 4.07 12.06
C TYR A 26 -37.54 4.09 11.04
N ARG A 27 -37.25 5.30 10.55
CA ARG A 27 -36.19 5.55 9.58
C ARG A 27 -35.00 6.14 10.31
N VAL A 28 -33.97 5.32 10.52
CA VAL A 28 -32.65 5.81 10.91
C VAL A 28 -31.84 6.02 9.65
N ARG A 29 -31.47 7.27 9.42
CA ARG A 29 -30.39 7.59 8.51
C ARG A 29 -29.10 7.28 9.25
N ILE A 30 -28.64 6.04 9.11
CA ILE A 30 -27.24 5.74 9.36
C ILE A 30 -26.53 6.53 8.28
N GLU A 31 -25.75 7.54 8.67
CA GLU A 31 -24.78 8.13 7.75
C GLU A 31 -23.86 6.98 7.39
N ASP A 32 -24.11 6.37 6.24
CA ASP A 32 -23.11 5.53 5.61
C ASP A 32 -21.89 6.43 5.55
N ALA A 33 -20.83 6.08 6.31
CA ALA A 33 -19.55 6.74 6.17
C ALA A 33 -19.34 6.85 4.66
N VAL A 34 -19.23 8.08 4.14
CA VAL A 34 -19.15 8.36 2.71
C VAL A 34 -17.88 7.71 2.20
N ALA A 35 -17.94 6.41 1.98
CA ALA A 35 -16.90 5.63 1.40
C ALA A 35 -17.09 5.90 -0.08
N GLU A 36 -16.33 6.88 -0.57
CA GLU A 36 -16.12 7.23 -1.97
C GLU A 36 -16.51 6.05 -2.88
N PRO A 37 -17.76 6.01 -3.40
CA PRO A 37 -18.29 4.84 -4.11
C PRO A 37 -17.38 4.42 -5.26
N ALA A 38 -16.69 5.39 -5.84
CA ALA A 38 -15.79 5.22 -6.95
C ALA A 38 -14.42 4.58 -6.59
N GLU A 39 -13.93 4.62 -5.34
CA GLU A 39 -12.71 3.86 -4.97
C GLU A 39 -12.98 2.36 -4.90
N ARG A 40 -14.12 1.96 -4.30
CA ARG A 40 -14.54 0.56 -4.28
C ARG A 40 -14.90 0.06 -5.68
N ALA A 41 -15.52 0.90 -6.50
CA ALA A 41 -15.83 0.56 -7.88
C ALA A 41 -14.56 0.20 -8.65
N ALA A 42 -13.52 1.05 -8.63
CA ALA A 42 -12.29 0.82 -9.40
C ALA A 42 -11.58 -0.50 -9.03
N ARG A 43 -11.54 -0.87 -7.74
CA ARG A 43 -10.95 -2.14 -7.28
C ARG A 43 -11.68 -3.38 -7.81
N GLY A 44 -12.99 -3.29 -8.00
CA GLY A 44 -13.81 -4.40 -8.49
C GLY A 44 -13.75 -4.60 -10.01
N LEU A 45 -13.25 -3.61 -10.76
CA LEU A 45 -13.24 -3.68 -12.22
C LEU A 45 -12.15 -4.64 -12.75
N PRO A 46 -12.42 -5.31 -13.89
CA PRO A 46 -11.41 -6.10 -14.60
C PRO A 46 -10.41 -5.20 -15.32
N ILE A 47 -9.18 -5.70 -15.54
CA ILE A 47 -8.07 -4.84 -16.02
C ILE A 47 -8.33 -4.17 -17.37
N HIS A 48 -9.13 -4.80 -18.26
CA HIS A 48 -9.47 -4.23 -19.56
C HIS A 48 -10.36 -2.99 -19.44
N GLU A 49 -11.34 -3.01 -18.54
CA GLU A 49 -12.19 -1.85 -18.25
C GLU A 49 -11.37 -0.73 -17.60
N LEU A 50 -10.43 -1.07 -16.70
CA LEU A 50 -9.52 -0.07 -16.13
C LEU A 50 -8.64 0.62 -17.17
N ILE A 51 -8.18 -0.11 -18.19
CA ILE A 51 -7.33 0.46 -19.25
C ILE A 51 -8.15 1.42 -20.14
N MET A 52 -9.42 1.10 -20.36
CA MET A 52 -10.33 1.94 -21.15
C MET A 52 -10.83 3.16 -20.36
N ASP A 53 -10.94 3.05 -19.03
CA ASP A 53 -11.32 4.15 -18.16
C ASP A 53 -10.19 5.17 -17.99
N ALA A 54 -10.42 6.38 -18.51
CA ALA A 54 -9.47 7.49 -18.41
C ALA A 54 -9.46 8.16 -17.02
N SER A 55 -10.31 7.71 -16.08
CA SER A 55 -10.40 8.27 -14.73
C SER A 55 -9.10 8.10 -13.94
N ASN A 56 -8.80 9.10 -13.10
CA ASN A 56 -7.65 9.05 -12.21
C ASN A 56 -7.71 7.87 -11.23
N LYS A 57 -8.93 7.46 -10.82
CA LYS A 57 -9.15 6.31 -9.93
C LYS A 57 -8.78 4.99 -10.60
N ALA A 58 -9.19 4.79 -11.85
CA ALA A 58 -8.78 3.63 -12.65
C ALA A 58 -7.26 3.60 -12.85
N ARG A 59 -6.64 4.75 -13.16
CA ARG A 59 -5.18 4.87 -13.25
C ARG A 59 -4.46 4.54 -11.95
N GLY A 60 -4.99 4.97 -10.81
CA GLY A 60 -4.45 4.65 -9.49
C GLY A 60 -4.48 3.15 -9.21
N GLU A 61 -5.59 2.48 -9.54
CA GLU A 61 -5.71 1.03 -9.38
C GLU A 61 -4.82 0.26 -10.37
N LEU A 62 -4.67 0.72 -11.62
CA LEU A 62 -3.70 0.17 -12.56
C LEU A 62 -2.27 0.27 -12.02
N LEU A 63 -1.90 1.43 -11.47
CA LEU A 63 -0.58 1.64 -10.85
C LEU A 63 -0.36 0.61 -9.73
N TRP A 64 -1.36 0.41 -8.87
CA TRP A 64 -1.28 -0.58 -7.79
C TRP A 64 -1.08 -2.01 -8.31
N ARG A 65 -1.87 -2.42 -9.31
CA ARG A 65 -1.80 -3.75 -9.92
C ARG A 65 -0.47 -4.03 -10.62
N ILE A 66 0.14 -3.02 -11.24
CA ILE A 66 1.47 -3.13 -11.87
C ILE A 66 2.58 -3.06 -10.82
N GLY A 67 2.43 -2.16 -9.85
CA GLY A 67 3.43 -1.89 -8.84
C GLY A 67 3.68 -3.06 -7.90
N LEU A 68 2.64 -3.86 -7.59
CA LEU A 68 2.76 -5.05 -6.75
C LEU A 68 3.73 -6.09 -7.33
N PRO A 69 3.54 -6.65 -8.55
CA PRO A 69 4.50 -7.57 -9.17
C PRO A 69 5.91 -6.99 -9.32
N VAL A 70 6.02 -5.73 -9.76
CA VAL A 70 7.33 -5.09 -9.95
C VAL A 70 8.06 -4.93 -8.62
N SER A 71 7.35 -4.55 -7.56
CA SER A 71 7.92 -4.44 -6.22
C SER A 71 8.40 -5.78 -5.67
N ALA A 72 7.64 -6.85 -5.89
CA ALA A 72 8.04 -8.19 -5.50
C ALA A 72 9.35 -8.60 -6.17
N LEU A 73 9.51 -8.33 -7.47
CA LEU A 73 10.75 -8.62 -8.20
C LEU A 73 11.95 -7.81 -7.66
N ILE A 74 11.79 -6.50 -7.46
CA ILE A 74 12.86 -5.64 -6.94
C ILE A 74 13.27 -6.07 -5.53
N LEU A 75 12.30 -6.35 -4.65
CA LEU A 75 12.56 -6.81 -3.28
C LEU A 75 13.23 -8.19 -3.26
N ALA A 76 12.82 -9.12 -4.13
CA ALA A 76 13.46 -10.42 -4.27
C ALA A 76 14.92 -10.28 -4.70
N MET A 77 15.21 -9.39 -5.65
CA MET A 77 16.59 -9.09 -6.05
C MET A 77 17.40 -8.44 -4.92
N LEU A 78 16.78 -7.54 -4.15
CA LEU A 78 17.40 -6.85 -3.02
C LEU A 78 17.69 -7.81 -1.85
N ALA A 79 16.89 -8.86 -1.68
CA ALA A 79 17.12 -9.88 -0.67
C ALA A 79 18.44 -10.61 -0.88
N ILE A 80 18.92 -10.75 -2.12
CA ILE A 80 20.19 -11.43 -2.46
C ILE A 80 21.39 -10.78 -1.73
N PRO A 81 21.71 -9.48 -1.91
CA PRO A 81 22.81 -8.84 -1.20
C PRO A 81 22.55 -8.71 0.31
N LEU A 82 21.29 -8.55 0.75
CA LEU A 82 20.93 -8.45 2.17
C LEU A 82 21.06 -9.78 2.94
N SER A 83 20.92 -10.92 2.26
CA SER A 83 21.03 -12.26 2.86
C SER A 83 22.43 -12.60 3.36
N TYR A 84 23.47 -11.93 2.84
CA TYR A 84 24.85 -12.13 3.29
C TYR A 84 25.05 -11.48 4.66
N VAL A 85 25.15 -12.32 5.69
CA VAL A 85 25.46 -11.90 7.05
C VAL A 85 26.93 -12.19 7.35
N ASN A 86 27.65 -11.21 7.88
CA ASN A 86 28.94 -11.46 8.51
C ASN A 86 28.64 -12.21 9.83
N PRO A 87 29.24 -13.38 10.11
CA PRO A 87 28.91 -14.17 11.32
C PRO A 87 29.05 -13.40 12.65
N ARG A 88 29.78 -12.28 12.63
CA ARG A 88 30.05 -11.39 13.76
C ARG A 88 29.08 -10.20 13.84
N ALA A 89 28.39 -9.85 12.75
CA ALA A 89 27.36 -8.83 12.69
C ALA A 89 26.00 -9.53 12.68
N GLY A 90 25.25 -9.44 13.78
CA GLY A 90 24.06 -10.25 14.03
C GLY A 90 23.06 -10.26 12.87
N ARG A 91 22.55 -11.46 12.55
CA ARG A 91 21.51 -11.72 11.53
C ARG A 91 20.29 -10.78 11.62
N SER A 92 19.97 -10.32 12.83
CA SER A 92 18.86 -9.42 13.13
C SER A 92 18.95 -8.06 12.47
N ALA A 93 20.16 -7.49 12.30
CA ALA A 93 20.33 -6.15 11.72
C ALA A 93 19.90 -6.12 10.25
N ASN A 94 20.29 -7.12 9.45
CA ASN A 94 19.90 -7.21 8.04
C ASN A 94 18.40 -7.46 7.88
N MET A 95 17.79 -8.26 8.77
CA MET A 95 16.34 -8.46 8.77
C MET A 95 15.61 -7.14 9.07
N LEU A 96 16.06 -6.39 10.08
CA LEU A 96 15.48 -5.09 10.40
C LEU A 96 15.58 -4.12 9.21
N ILE A 97 16.75 -4.06 8.55
CA ILE A 97 16.94 -3.25 7.34
C ILE A 97 15.99 -3.69 6.22
N ALA A 98 15.84 -5.00 5.97
CA ALA A 98 14.95 -5.51 4.94
C ALA A 98 13.48 -5.15 5.22
N ILE A 99 13.04 -5.26 6.48
CA ILE A 99 11.69 -4.87 6.91
C ILE A 99 11.48 -3.36 6.69
N LEU A 100 12.45 -2.52 7.06
CA LEU A 100 12.38 -1.09 6.84
C LEU A 100 12.28 -0.74 5.35
N ILE A 101 13.08 -1.40 4.50
CA ILE A 101 13.03 -1.21 3.05
C ILE A 101 11.67 -1.60 2.50
N TYR A 102 11.12 -2.74 2.90
CA TYR A 102 9.77 -3.15 2.52
C TYR A 102 8.71 -2.13 2.98
N ALA A 103 8.79 -1.66 4.23
CA ALA A 103 7.86 -0.69 4.78
C ALA A 103 7.92 0.64 3.99
N ILE A 104 9.12 1.16 3.72
CA ILE A 104 9.30 2.37 2.91
C ILE A 104 8.71 2.19 1.52
N TYR A 105 9.02 1.07 0.85
CA TYR A 105 8.53 0.81 -0.50
C TYR A 105 6.99 0.70 -0.54
N SER A 106 6.41 -0.13 0.32
CA SER A 106 4.95 -0.31 0.35
C SER A 106 4.20 0.99 0.68
N ASN A 107 4.73 1.82 1.59
CA ASN A 107 4.16 3.12 1.90
C ASN A 107 4.27 4.10 0.72
N LEU A 108 5.41 4.15 0.03
CA LEU A 108 5.57 5.01 -1.14
C LEU A 108 4.66 4.58 -2.29
N LEU A 109 4.52 3.28 -2.53
CA LEU A 109 3.63 2.78 -3.57
C LEU A 109 2.16 3.14 -3.26
N SER A 110 1.76 2.99 -1.99
CA SER A 110 0.42 3.37 -1.52
C SER A 110 0.19 4.89 -1.63
N ALA A 111 1.18 5.71 -1.28
CA ALA A 111 1.11 7.17 -1.42
C ALA A 111 1.01 7.59 -2.89
N ALA A 112 1.83 6.99 -3.77
CA ALA A 112 1.79 7.23 -5.21
C ALA A 112 0.43 6.84 -5.81
N GLN A 113 -0.12 5.69 -5.43
CA GLN A 113 -1.48 5.28 -5.80
C GLN A 113 -2.51 6.35 -5.41
N SER A 114 -2.46 6.81 -4.15
CA SER A 114 -3.41 7.81 -3.64
C SER A 114 -3.29 9.14 -4.38
N TRP A 115 -2.08 9.61 -4.66
CA TRP A 115 -1.85 10.84 -5.40
C TRP A 115 -2.27 10.75 -6.86
N VAL A 116 -2.06 9.60 -7.52
CA VAL A 116 -2.57 9.36 -8.86
C VAL A 116 -4.10 9.30 -8.86
N ALA A 117 -4.71 8.60 -7.91
CA ALA A 117 -6.17 8.52 -7.77
C ALA A 117 -6.83 9.89 -7.54
N GLN A 118 -6.16 10.76 -6.78
CA GLN A 118 -6.57 12.16 -6.54
C GLN A 118 -6.23 13.10 -7.70
N GLY A 119 -5.50 12.65 -8.73
CA GLY A 119 -5.05 13.49 -9.85
C GLY A 119 -3.93 14.49 -9.51
N LYS A 120 -3.29 14.35 -8.34
CA LYS A 120 -2.16 15.20 -7.91
C LYS A 120 -0.84 14.80 -8.56
N LEU A 121 -0.73 13.55 -9.00
CA LEU A 121 0.44 13.00 -9.66
C LEU A 121 0.03 12.35 -10.98
N SER A 122 0.83 12.52 -12.04
CA SER A 122 0.57 11.84 -13.30
C SER A 122 0.79 10.33 -13.14
N PHE A 123 -0.01 9.52 -13.83
CA PHE A 123 0.09 8.06 -13.79
C PHE A 123 1.51 7.56 -14.10
N TRP A 124 2.11 8.07 -15.18
CA TRP A 124 3.45 7.64 -15.60
C TRP A 124 4.53 7.95 -14.58
N ILE A 125 4.50 9.14 -13.96
CA ILE A 125 5.46 9.49 -12.91
C ILE A 125 5.21 8.61 -11.68
N GLY A 126 3.94 8.43 -11.27
CA GLY A 126 3.60 7.61 -10.11
C GLY A 126 4.06 6.16 -10.22
N VAL A 127 3.92 5.54 -11.40
CA VAL A 127 4.36 4.16 -11.65
C VAL A 127 5.88 4.05 -11.56
N TRP A 128 6.63 4.91 -12.26
CA TRP A 128 8.07 4.70 -12.42
C TRP A 128 8.91 5.32 -11.32
N ALA A 129 8.50 6.44 -10.72
CA ALA A 129 9.34 7.16 -9.77
C ALA A 129 9.66 6.33 -8.52
N VAL A 130 8.66 5.62 -7.98
CA VAL A 130 8.86 4.75 -6.80
C VAL A 130 9.83 3.62 -7.12
N HIS A 131 9.67 2.97 -8.28
CA HIS A 131 10.53 1.88 -8.71
C HIS A 131 11.97 2.35 -8.97
N ALA A 132 12.14 3.46 -9.69
CA ALA A 132 13.44 4.06 -9.95
C ALA A 132 14.18 4.41 -8.65
N MET A 133 13.47 4.96 -7.66
CA MET A 133 14.03 5.27 -6.35
C MET A 133 14.48 4.00 -5.61
N MET A 134 13.71 2.91 -5.68
CA MET A 134 14.04 1.63 -5.04
C MET A 134 15.13 0.84 -5.77
N LEU A 135 15.38 1.12 -7.05
CA LEU A 135 16.53 0.56 -7.77
C LEU A 135 17.87 1.14 -7.29
N LEU A 136 17.89 2.36 -6.73
CA LEU A 136 19.13 2.98 -6.22
C LEU A 136 19.83 2.14 -5.14
N PRO A 137 19.18 1.72 -4.03
CA PRO A 137 19.83 0.87 -3.04
C PRO A 137 20.19 -0.51 -3.61
N LEU A 138 19.40 -1.06 -4.54
CA LEU A 138 19.70 -2.32 -5.20
C LEU A 138 21.02 -2.25 -5.99
N VAL A 139 21.13 -1.27 -6.89
CA VAL A 139 22.33 -1.05 -7.71
C VAL A 139 23.53 -0.73 -6.82
N PHE A 140 23.35 0.11 -5.80
CA PHE A 140 24.42 0.45 -4.86
C PHE A 140 24.98 -0.78 -4.13
N LEU A 141 24.10 -1.64 -3.59
CA LEU A 141 24.52 -2.85 -2.88
C LEU A 141 25.22 -3.86 -3.81
N PHE A 142 24.72 -4.04 -5.02
CA PHE A 142 25.36 -4.91 -6.02
C PHE A 142 26.70 -4.35 -6.50
N TYR A 143 26.77 -3.05 -6.78
CA TYR A 143 28.02 -2.38 -7.19
C TYR A 143 29.08 -2.51 -6.11
N ARG A 144 28.73 -2.21 -4.86
CA ARG A 144 29.63 -2.36 -3.71
C ARG A 144 30.10 -3.81 -3.56
N ARG A 145 29.22 -4.79 -3.80
CA ARG A 145 29.59 -6.21 -3.76
C ARG A 145 30.60 -6.58 -4.84
N ILE A 146 30.36 -6.19 -6.10
CA ILE A 146 31.27 -6.47 -7.23
C ILE A 146 32.62 -5.79 -7.01
N ALA A 147 32.61 -4.53 -6.57
CA ALA A 147 33.84 -3.77 -6.30
C ALA A 147 34.68 -4.36 -5.15
N ILE A 148 34.04 -4.87 -4.09
CA ILE A 148 34.74 -5.52 -2.96
C ILE A 148 35.17 -6.96 -3.31
N ALA A 149 34.41 -7.67 -4.15
CA ALA A 149 34.70 -9.04 -4.58
C ALA A 149 35.73 -9.15 -5.73
N MET A 150 36.40 -8.06 -6.12
CA MET A 150 37.48 -8.05 -7.11
C MET A 150 38.87 -8.00 -6.45
N PRO A 151 39.42 -9.13 -5.94
CA PRO A 151 40.80 -9.18 -5.45
C PRO A 151 41.86 -9.33 -6.57
N TRP A 152 41.47 -9.38 -7.84
CA TRP A 152 42.35 -9.76 -8.96
C TRP A 152 43.05 -8.59 -9.69
N GLN A 153 43.03 -7.37 -9.12
CA GLN A 153 43.82 -6.24 -9.63
C GLN A 153 45.17 -6.02 -8.92
N ARG A 154 45.68 -7.01 -8.16
CA ARG A 154 47.13 -7.09 -7.91
C ARG A 154 47.81 -7.62 -9.17
N ARG A 155 48.12 -6.68 -10.08
CA ARG A 155 49.02 -6.90 -11.22
C ARG A 155 50.33 -7.50 -10.71
N ARG A 156 50.73 -8.61 -11.33
CA ARG A 156 52.11 -9.10 -11.34
C ARG A 156 53.02 -7.96 -11.80
N ALA A 157 54.04 -7.66 -11.00
CA ALA A 157 55.31 -7.07 -11.41
C ALA A 157 56.40 -7.91 -10.75
#